data_AF-A0A9E8EGM2-F1
#
_entry.id   AF-A0A9E8EGM2-F1
#
_cell.length_a   1.000
_cell.length_b   1.000
_cell.length_c   1.000
_cell.angle_alpha   90.00
_cell.angle_beta   90.00
_cell.angle_gamma   90.00
#
_symmetry.space_group_name_H-M   'P 1'
#
loop_
_entity.id
_entity.type
_entity.pdbx_description
1 polymer ?
#
loop_
_entity_poly.entity_id
_entity_poly.type
_entity_poly.pdbx_seq_one_letter_code
_entity_poly.pdbx_strand_id
1 'polypeptide(L)'
;MKEIRTSSLHSLFVFGLPIIITAIYTKVENSIGPVVFVYSIVGGILFGLTWIKTLIKKLNRVAGLIIGVPIMIVGIVLLFNFFIWVSWIMGEMDYSLL
;
A
#
# COMPACT_ATOMS: atom_id res chain seq x y z
N MET A 1 15.49 -2.89 -17.01
CA MET A 1 14.74 -1.63 -16.81
C MET A 1 13.23 -1.83 -16.83
N LYS A 2 12.68 -2.69 -17.70
CA LYS A 2 11.22 -2.97 -17.78
C LYS A 2 10.57 -3.37 -16.44
N GLU A 3 11.20 -4.24 -15.67
CA GLU A 3 10.66 -4.75 -14.39
C GLU A 3 10.55 -3.67 -13.32
N ILE A 4 11.60 -2.86 -13.17
CA ILE A 4 11.60 -1.71 -12.27
C ILE A 4 10.48 -0.75 -12.65
N ARG A 5 10.32 -0.45 -13.95
CA ARG A 5 9.23 0.40 -14.43
C ARG A 5 7.85 -0.15 -14.05
N THR A 6 7.63 -1.46 -14.24
CA THR A 6 6.35 -2.09 -13.88
C THR A 6 6.08 -2.06 -12.38
N SER A 7 7.08 -2.35 -11.54
CA SER A 7 6.95 -2.27 -10.07
C SER A 7 6.73 -0.83 -9.59
N SER A 8 7.43 0.15 -10.18
CA SER A 8 7.22 1.57 -9.88
C SER A 8 5.81 2.03 -10.26
N LEU A 9 5.30 1.63 -11.42
CA LEU A 9 3.92 1.93 -11.82
C LEU A 9 2.91 1.29 -10.85
N HIS A 10 3.10 0.02 -10.49
CA HIS A 10 2.25 -0.63 -9.46
C HIS A 10 2.31 0.11 -8.13
N SER A 11 3.50 0.57 -7.73
CA SER A 11 3.68 1.34 -6.49
C SER A 11 2.88 2.64 -6.55
N LEU A 12 2.93 3.37 -7.66
CA LEU A 12 2.14 4.59 -7.86
C LEU A 12 0.63 4.31 -7.78
N PHE A 13 0.14 3.20 -8.35
CA PHE A 13 -1.26 2.83 -8.23
C PHE A 13 -1.66 2.47 -6.79
N VAL A 14 -0.84 1.66 -6.10
CA VAL A 14 -1.09 1.25 -4.71
C VAL A 14 -1.09 2.46 -3.77
N PHE A 15 -0.17 3.40 -3.95
CA PHE A 15 -0.13 4.60 -3.11
C PHE A 15 -1.08 5.71 -3.59
N GLY A 16 -1.55 5.70 -4.83
CA GLY A 16 -2.50 6.68 -5.34
C GLY A 16 -3.96 6.38 -4.98
N LEU A 17 -4.32 5.09 -4.90
CA LEU A 17 -5.69 4.64 -4.62
C LEU A 17 -6.27 5.11 -3.28
N PRO A 18 -5.52 5.22 -2.17
CA PRO A 18 -6.05 5.78 -0.91
C PRO A 18 -6.74 7.14 -1.07
N ILE A 19 -6.25 8.00 -1.97
CA ILE A 19 -6.85 9.31 -2.28
C ILE A 19 -8.23 9.13 -2.90
N ILE A 20 -8.35 8.23 -3.87
CA ILE A 20 -9.61 7.95 -4.57
C ILE A 20 -10.60 7.27 -3.63
N ILE A 21 -10.13 6.29 -2.84
CA ILE A 21 -10.99 5.56 -1.89
C ILE A 21 -11.55 6.53 -0.86
N THR A 22 -10.71 7.37 -0.26
CA THR A 22 -11.14 8.38 0.71
C THR A 22 -12.15 9.36 0.10
N ALA A 23 -11.88 9.90 -1.10
CA ALA A 23 -12.80 10.84 -1.76
C ALA A 23 -14.16 10.24 -2.15
N ILE A 24 -14.25 8.91 -2.31
CA ILE A 24 -15.52 8.22 -2.51
C ILE A 24 -16.21 8.00 -1.16
N TYR A 25 -15.43 7.64 -0.13
CA TYR A 25 -15.94 7.37 1.21
C TYR A 25 -16.46 8.61 1.94
N THR A 26 -15.97 9.82 1.61
CA THR A 26 -16.50 11.08 2.16
C THR A 26 -17.99 11.33 1.86
N LYS A 27 -18.61 10.49 1.02
CA LYS A 27 -20.03 10.55 0.69
C LYS A 27 -20.86 9.50 1.43
N VAL A 28 -20.23 8.70 2.30
CA VAL A 28 -20.84 7.56 2.99
C VAL A 28 -20.62 7.75 4.50
N GLU A 29 -21.69 7.74 5.29
CA GLU A 29 -21.63 7.98 6.74
C GLU A 29 -21.10 6.76 7.56
N ASN A 30 -20.20 5.95 6.98
CA ASN A 30 -19.66 4.75 7.62
C ASN A 30 -18.17 4.91 7.95
N SER A 31 -17.72 4.23 9.00
CA SER A 31 -16.30 4.17 9.39
C SER A 31 -15.41 3.69 8.23
N ILE A 32 -14.35 4.46 7.97
CA ILE A 32 -13.35 4.13 6.94
C ILE A 32 -12.26 3.18 7.47
N GLY A 33 -12.17 3.00 8.80
CA GLY A 33 -11.12 2.23 9.47
C GLY A 33 -10.90 0.81 8.91
N PRO A 34 -11.96 -0.02 8.77
CA PRO A 34 -11.83 -1.36 8.20
C PRO A 34 -11.28 -1.34 6.76
N VAL A 35 -11.66 -0.35 5.96
CA VAL A 35 -11.18 -0.18 4.58
C VAL A 35 -9.71 0.18 4.57
N VAL A 36 -9.30 1.14 5.41
CA VAL A 36 -7.89 1.52 5.57
C VAL A 36 -7.04 0.31 5.95
N PHE A 37 -7.49 -0.49 6.91
CA PHE A 37 -6.76 -1.68 7.37
C PHE A 37 -6.63 -2.75 6.28
N VAL A 38 -7.75 -3.18 5.69
CA VAL A 38 -7.76 -4.25 4.67
C VAL A 38 -6.97 -3.82 3.44
N TYR A 39 -7.18 -2.59 2.98
CA TYR A 39 -6.45 -2.06 1.83
C TYR A 39 -4.95 -2.01 2.08
N SER A 40 -4.52 -1.55 3.26
CA SER A 40 -3.09 -1.41 3.55
C SER A 40 -2.38 -2.75 3.63
N ILE A 41 -3.03 -3.78 4.17
CA ILE A 41 -2.48 -5.14 4.18
C ILE A 41 -2.40 -5.70 2.77
N VAL A 42 -3.52 -5.71 2.04
CA VAL A 42 -3.58 -6.32 0.70
C VAL A 42 -2.69 -5.56 -0.28
N GLY A 43 -2.80 -4.23 -0.30
CA GLY A 43 -1.99 -3.34 -1.15
C GLY A 43 -0.50 -3.43 -0.81
N GLY A 44 -0.14 -3.45 0.47
CA GLY A 44 1.24 -3.58 0.91
C GLY A 44 1.86 -4.94 0.57
N ILE A 45 1.10 -6.04 0.65
CA ILE A 45 1.54 -7.37 0.18
C ILE A 45 1.75 -7.36 -1.33
N LEU A 46 0.79 -6.82 -2.11
CA LEU A 46 0.92 -6.73 -3.57
C LEU A 46 2.14 -5.89 -3.98
N PHE A 47 2.34 -4.75 -3.33
CA PHE A 47 3.53 -3.92 -3.47
C PHE A 47 4.80 -4.74 -3.19
N GLY A 48 4.87 -5.39 -2.03
CA GLY A 48 6.03 -6.20 -1.62
C GLY A 48 6.35 -7.33 -2.58
N LEU A 49 5.35 -8.08 -3.03
CA LEU A 49 5.51 -9.18 -3.99
C LEU A 49 6.07 -8.69 -5.33
N THR A 50 5.61 -7.54 -5.83
CA THR A 50 6.15 -6.98 -7.08
C THR A 50 7.62 -6.60 -6.93
N TRP A 51 8.04 -6.08 -5.78
CA TRP A 51 9.43 -5.73 -5.51
C TRP A 51 10.31 -6.95 -5.25
N ILE A 52 9.83 -7.94 -4.49
CA ILE A 52 10.50 -9.23 -4.31
C ILE A 52 10.79 -9.85 -5.68
N LYS A 53 9.79 -9.92 -6.57
CA LYS A 53 9.96 -10.47 -7.92
C LYS A 53 11.02 -9.71 -8.72
N THR A 54 11.02 -8.39 -8.64
CA THR A 54 12.02 -7.55 -9.33
C THR A 54 13.41 -7.76 -8.76
N LEU A 55 13.56 -7.87 -7.44
CA LEU A 55 14.85 -8.09 -6.78
C LEU A 55 15.42 -9.48 -7.05
N ILE A 56 14.59 -10.53 -7.03
CA ILE A 56 15.00 -11.90 -7.36
C ILE A 56 15.60 -11.97 -8.77
N LYS A 57 15.02 -11.23 -9.73
CA LYS A 57 15.50 -11.19 -11.12
C LYS A 57 16.75 -10.34 -11.32
N LYS A 58 16.95 -9.32 -10.48
CA LYS A 58 18.07 -8.37 -10.59
C LYS A 58 19.30 -8.79 -9.81
N LEU A 59 19.11 -9.54 -8.73
CA LEU A 59 20.15 -10.04 -7.86
C LEU A 59 20.19 -11.57 -7.99
N ASN A 60 19.91 -12.27 -6.90
CA ASN A 60 19.69 -13.71 -6.84
C ASN A 60 18.50 -14.00 -5.91
N ARG A 61 18.04 -15.26 -5.87
CA ARG A 61 16.84 -15.64 -5.12
C ARG A 61 16.95 -15.34 -3.61
N VAL A 62 18.10 -15.61 -3.01
CA VAL A 62 18.31 -15.46 -1.56
C VAL A 62 18.38 -13.99 -1.17
N ALA A 63 19.21 -13.20 -1.84
CA ALA A 63 19.34 -11.76 -1.58
C ALA A 63 18.02 -11.02 -1.88
N GLY A 64 17.32 -11.41 -2.94
CA GLY A 64 16.03 -10.81 -3.30
C GLY A 64 14.94 -11.04 -2.25
N LEU A 65 14.93 -12.20 -1.60
CA LEU A 65 13.99 -12.48 -0.50
C LEU A 65 14.39 -11.75 0.79
N ILE A 66 15.68 -11.78 1.16
CA ILE A 66 16.19 -11.13 2.37
C ILE A 66 15.92 -9.61 2.35
N ILE A 67 16.02 -8.98 1.18
CA ILE A 67 15.76 -7.54 1.02
C ILE A 67 14.26 -7.29 0.79
N GLY A 68 13.60 -8.13 -0.01
CA GLY A 68 12.23 -7.90 -0.44
C GLY A 68 11.18 -8.10 0.67
N VAL A 69 11.39 -9.03 1.60
CA VAL A 69 10.45 -9.22 2.74
C VAL A 69 10.43 -8.00 3.68
N PRO A 70 11.56 -7.43 4.12
CA PRO A 70 11.58 -6.16 4.83
C PRO A 70 10.91 -5.02 4.04
N ILE A 71 11.15 -4.91 2.73
CA ILE A 71 10.47 -3.90 1.89
C ILE A 71 8.96 -4.09 1.90
N MET A 72 8.47 -5.33 1.89
CA MET A 72 7.03 -5.61 2.01
C MET A 72 6.47 -5.13 3.34
N ILE A 73 7.14 -5.46 4.46
CA ILE A 73 6.70 -5.04 5.81
C ILE A 73 6.68 -3.52 5.92
N VAL A 74 7.77 -2.86 5.49
CA VAL A 74 7.86 -1.40 5.46
C VAL A 74 6.79 -0.81 4.55
N GLY A 75 6.53 -1.42 3.40
CA GLY A 75 5.49 -1.02 2.46
C GLY A 75 4.09 -1.05 3.07
N ILE A 76 3.75 -2.10 3.83
CA ILE A 76 2.47 -2.19 4.55
C ILE A 76 2.35 -1.06 5.57
N VAL A 77 3.39 -0.84 6.39
CA VAL A 77 3.38 0.21 7.41
C VAL A 77 3.27 1.60 6.78
N LEU A 78 4.02 1.86 5.71
CA LEU A 78 3.96 3.13 4.98
C LEU A 78 2.58 3.34 4.35
N LEU A 79 2.00 2.31 3.75
CA LEU A 79 0.68 2.41 3.12
C LEU A 79 -0.41 2.70 4.15
N PHE A 80 -0.33 2.05 5.31
CA PHE A 80 -1.24 2.28 6.43
C PHE A 80 -1.15 3.71 6.95
N ASN A 81 0.07 4.19 7.22
CA ASN A 81 0.29 5.57 7.68
C ASN A 81 -0.14 6.60 6.62
N PHE A 82 0.18 6.35 5.35
CA PHE A 82 -0.20 7.23 4.25
C PHE A 82 -1.72 7.32 4.11
N PHE A 83 -2.42 6.19 4.18
CA PHE A 83 -3.88 6.18 4.07
C PHE A 83 -4.51 6.92 5.26
N ILE A 84 -4.07 6.65 6.50
CA ILE A 84 -4.54 7.42 7.67
C ILE A 84 -4.34 8.92 7.45
N TRP A 85 -3.16 9.32 6.98
CA TRP A 85 -2.86 10.72 6.71
C TRP A 85 -3.76 11.32 5.63
N VAL A 86 -4.04 10.58 4.54
CA VAL A 86 -4.97 11.03 3.48
C VAL A 86 -6.37 11.21 4.05
N SER A 87 -6.90 10.23 4.78
CA SER A 87 -8.24 10.30 5.36
C SER A 87 -8.37 11.42 6.38
N TRP A 88 -7.33 11.63 7.20
CA TRP A 88 -7.24 12.77 8.11
C TRP A 88 -7.31 14.12 7.38
N ILE A 89 -6.55 14.31 6.31
CA ILE A 89 -6.57 15.56 5.51
C ILE A 89 -7.93 15.79 4.87
N MET A 90 -8.61 14.73 4.44
CA MET A 90 -9.92 14.82 3.79
C MET A 90 -11.09 14.93 4.78
N GLY A 91 -10.83 14.92 6.09
CA GLY A 91 -11.85 15.06 7.14
C GLY A 91 -12.56 13.75 7.53
N GLU A 92 -12.13 12.62 6.98
CA GLU A 92 -12.66 11.28 7.31
C GLU A 92 -11.88 10.70 8.48
N MET A 93 -12.34 11.01 9.69
CA MET A 93 -11.67 10.61 10.92
C MET A 93 -12.44 9.58 11.75
N ASP A 94 -13.53 9.01 11.22
CA ASP A 94 -14.20 7.94 11.93
C ASP A 94 -13.48 6.60 11.66
N TYR A 95 -12.49 6.33 12.51
CA TYR A 95 -11.76 5.07 12.55
C TYR A 95 -12.34 4.12 13.60
N SER A 96 -13.56 4.36 14.10
CA SER A 96 -14.20 3.43 15.02
C SER A 96 -14.19 2.04 14.37
N LEU A 97 -13.64 1.04 15.06
CA LEU A 97 -13.63 -0.35 14.59
C LEU A 97 -15.02 -1.02 14.74
N LEU A 98 -16.06 -0.22 15.00
CA LEU A 98 -17.45 -0.55 15.24
C LEU A 98 -18.34 0.51 14.61
#